data_AF-A0A7J7LBI3-F1
#
_entry.id   AF-A0A7J7LBI3-F1
#
_cell.length_a   1.000
_cell.length_b   1.000
_cell.length_c   1.000
_cell.angle_alpha   90.00
_cell.angle_beta   90.00
_cell.angle_gamma   90.00
#
_symmetry.space_group_name_H-M   'P 1'
#
loop_
_entity.id
_entity.type
_entity.pdbx_description
1 polymer ?
#
loop_
_entity_poly.entity_id
_entity_poly.type
_entity_poly.pdbx_seq_one_letter_code
_entity_poly.pdbx_strand_id
1 'polypeptide(L)'
;MEAESIDRRVLSHGIFHENRIERVAISLKVAGGEVVGLGRAGRYGSKFPVGEVTCLNEHDLPLLHLALESSSPVLERAGLFPTYDLLLMYSCLHPTLGFHPILERFLKNAKLSPTYFIGNCEAILTVAAVIDELPLGLHEKYLFCISPVDMEDGILAQGLTQFATNYANKGLVRLRQIFTPGTLKVPKTQGALKSLESIHKVLDLYIWLSFRMGDAFPDQELASSQKTICNMCQVYMYRELQPSVQIGCYSGTIPA
;
A
#
# COMPACT_ATOMS: atom_id res chain seq x y z
N MET A 1 -26.78 -1.58 -12.55
CA MET A 1 -27.58 -0.76 -11.61
C MET A 1 -26.94 -0.67 -10.22
N GLU A 2 -25.69 -1.13 -10.01
CA GLU A 2 -24.95 -0.95 -8.75
C GLU A 2 -23.88 0.15 -8.82
N ALA A 3 -23.29 0.40 -9.99
CA ALA A 3 -22.32 1.49 -10.19
C ALA A 3 -22.93 2.90 -10.03
N GLU A 4 -24.26 3.03 -10.13
CA GLU A 4 -24.96 4.32 -10.01
C GLU A 4 -25.15 4.77 -8.55
N SER A 5 -24.97 3.89 -7.57
CA SER A 5 -25.20 4.19 -6.14
C SER A 5 -24.05 4.99 -5.52
N ILE A 6 -22.81 4.74 -5.96
CA ILE A 6 -21.59 5.26 -5.33
C ILE A 6 -21.46 6.78 -5.51
N ASP A 7 -21.92 7.32 -6.64
CA ASP A 7 -21.84 8.75 -6.93
C ASP A 7 -22.85 9.59 -6.14
N ARG A 8 -23.90 8.97 -5.56
CA ARG A 8 -24.94 9.68 -4.82
C ARG A 8 -24.70 9.70 -3.32
N ARG A 9 -24.29 8.56 -2.74
CA ARG A 9 -24.14 8.39 -1.28
C ARG A 9 -22.86 7.66 -0.91
N VAL A 10 -22.13 8.20 0.07
CA VAL A 10 -21.05 7.49 0.75
C VAL A 10 -21.52 7.05 2.14
N LEU A 11 -21.39 5.75 2.42
CA LEU A 11 -21.67 5.14 3.71
C LEU A 11 -20.35 4.87 4.45
N SER A 12 -20.14 5.50 5.61
CA SER A 12 -19.01 5.17 6.49
C SER A 12 -19.33 3.95 7.35
N HIS A 13 -18.48 2.91 7.29
CA HIS A 13 -18.64 1.65 8.02
C HIS A 13 -17.99 1.67 9.43
N GLY A 14 -17.32 2.76 9.81
CA GLY A 14 -16.74 2.97 11.13
C GLY A 14 -15.86 4.24 11.18
N ILE A 15 -15.97 5.01 12.26
CA ILE A 15 -15.20 6.26 12.51
C ILE A 15 -14.03 6.03 13.50
N PHE A 16 -13.69 4.77 13.79
CA PHE A 16 -12.75 4.40 14.85
C PHE A 16 -11.59 3.54 14.33
N HIS A 17 -10.36 3.90 14.72
CA HIS A 17 -9.20 3.01 14.68
C HIS A 17 -8.96 2.49 16.10
N GLU A 18 -9.03 1.18 16.30
CA GLU A 18 -8.87 0.56 17.62
C GLU A 18 -7.38 0.54 18.02
N ASN A 19 -6.95 1.45 18.90
CA ASN A 19 -5.67 1.34 19.60
C ASN A 19 -5.92 1.19 21.10
N ARG A 20 -5.16 0.28 21.71
CA ARG A 20 -5.46 -0.47 22.95
C ARG A 20 -5.63 0.34 24.25
N ILE A 21 -5.70 1.67 24.22
CA ILE A 21 -5.82 2.52 25.42
C ILE A 21 -6.84 3.68 25.30
N GLU A 22 -7.26 4.13 24.11
CA GLU A 22 -8.27 5.20 23.98
C GLU A 22 -9.05 5.08 22.66
N ARG A 23 -10.38 5.31 22.69
CA ARG A 23 -11.18 5.55 21.47
C ARG A 23 -10.84 6.94 20.93
N VAL A 24 -9.74 7.04 20.20
CA VAL A 24 -9.39 8.26 19.48
C VAL A 24 -10.35 8.35 18.29
N ALA A 25 -11.23 9.35 18.29
CA ALA A 25 -11.95 9.73 17.08
C ALA A 25 -10.90 9.90 16.00
N ILE A 26 -11.00 9.13 14.90
CA ILE A 26 -10.08 9.31 13.78
C ILE A 26 -10.07 10.80 13.50
N SER A 27 -8.90 11.41 13.58
CA SER A 27 -8.74 12.78 13.14
C SER A 27 -8.98 12.73 11.65
N LEU A 28 -10.26 12.88 11.26
CA LEU A 28 -10.83 12.71 9.94
C LEU A 28 -10.12 13.56 8.88
N LYS A 29 -9.28 14.51 9.34
CA LYS A 29 -8.51 15.46 8.54
C LYS A 29 -6.99 15.24 8.57
N VAL A 30 -6.44 14.46 9.52
CA VAL A 30 -4.99 14.18 9.60
C VAL A 30 -4.63 12.85 8.93
N ALA A 31 -5.57 11.91 8.82
CA ALA A 31 -5.44 10.77 7.91
C ALA A 31 -6.18 11.12 6.61
N GLY A 32 -5.45 11.46 5.54
CA GLY A 32 -5.98 11.89 4.24
C GLY A 32 -6.85 10.87 3.47
N GLY A 33 -7.44 9.88 4.14
CA GLY A 33 -8.29 8.83 3.56
C GLY A 33 -9.79 9.08 3.69
N GLU A 34 -10.29 9.55 4.84
CA GLU A 34 -11.72 9.45 5.14
C GLU A 34 -12.54 10.65 4.65
N VAL A 35 -12.15 11.90 4.94
CA VAL A 35 -12.83 13.09 4.36
C VAL A 35 -12.71 13.11 2.82
N VAL A 36 -11.60 12.60 2.28
CA VAL A 36 -11.44 12.40 0.83
C VAL A 36 -12.39 11.32 0.31
N GLY A 37 -12.67 10.29 1.09
CA GLY A 37 -13.67 9.26 0.78
C GLY A 37 -15.10 9.83 0.69
N LEU A 38 -15.45 10.78 1.56
CA LEU A 38 -16.76 11.44 1.59
C LEU A 38 -16.98 12.38 0.41
N GLY A 39 -15.93 13.06 -0.06
CA GLY A 39 -15.94 13.91 -1.26
C GLY A 39 -16.07 13.14 -2.59
N ARG A 40 -16.23 11.80 -2.55
CA ARG A 40 -16.49 10.99 -3.74
C ARG A 40 -17.96 11.00 -4.17
N ALA A 41 -18.89 11.41 -3.29
CA ALA A 41 -20.27 11.67 -3.68
C ALA A 41 -20.41 13.05 -4.35
N GLY A 42 -21.23 13.16 -5.37
CA GLY A 42 -21.54 14.44 -6.01
C GLY A 42 -20.44 15.00 -6.91
N ARG A 43 -19.61 14.14 -7.53
CA ARG A 43 -18.50 14.58 -8.37
C ARG A 43 -18.99 15.40 -9.57
N TYR A 44 -18.22 16.44 -9.92
CA TYR A 44 -18.47 17.23 -11.12
C TYR A 44 -18.54 16.34 -12.36
N GLY A 45 -19.62 16.46 -13.14
CA GLY A 45 -19.87 15.62 -14.33
C GLY A 45 -20.60 14.30 -14.05
N SER A 46 -20.92 13.98 -12.79
CA SER A 46 -21.80 12.86 -12.46
C SER A 46 -23.28 13.21 -12.67
N LYS A 47 -24.15 12.19 -12.66
CA LYS A 47 -25.61 12.39 -12.70
C LYS A 47 -26.17 13.10 -11.46
N PHE A 48 -25.38 13.16 -10.38
CA PHE A 48 -25.79 13.71 -9.09
C PHE A 48 -24.95 14.95 -8.78
N PRO A 49 -25.49 16.17 -8.96
CA PRO A 49 -24.74 17.40 -8.67
C PRO A 49 -24.52 17.65 -7.18
N VAL A 50 -25.23 16.91 -6.31
CA VAL A 50 -25.15 17.00 -4.85
C VAL A 50 -24.80 15.63 -4.29
N GLY A 51 -23.77 15.58 -3.45
CA GLY A 51 -23.35 14.38 -2.74
C GLY A 51 -23.97 14.30 -1.35
N GLU A 52 -24.41 13.11 -0.97
CA GLU A 52 -24.94 12.83 0.37
C GLU A 52 -23.96 11.91 1.12
N VAL A 53 -23.83 12.11 2.43
CA VAL A 53 -22.93 11.32 3.29
C VAL A 53 -23.68 10.93 4.55
N THR A 54 -23.53 9.67 4.98
CA THR A 54 -24.08 9.19 6.25
C THR A 54 -23.26 8.02 6.81
N CYS A 55 -23.56 7.60 8.03
CA CYS A 55 -22.93 6.48 8.73
C CYS A 55 -23.79 5.22 8.62
N LEU A 56 -23.17 4.04 8.75
CA LEU A 56 -23.90 2.78 8.88
C LEU A 56 -24.68 2.73 10.21
N ASN A 57 -24.04 3.14 11.30
CA ASN A 57 -24.65 3.22 12.62
C ASN A 57 -25.08 4.65 12.91
N GLU A 58 -26.32 4.82 13.38
CA GLU A 58 -26.88 6.13 13.73
C GLU A 58 -26.07 6.86 14.81
N HIS A 59 -25.52 6.10 15.78
CA HIS A 59 -24.71 6.66 16.88
C HIS A 59 -23.44 7.38 16.42
N ASP A 60 -22.94 7.08 15.22
CA ASP A 60 -21.73 7.70 14.66
C ASP A 60 -22.04 9.01 13.91
N LEU A 61 -23.31 9.29 13.60
CA LEU A 61 -23.73 10.45 12.81
C LEU A 61 -23.37 11.79 13.47
N PRO A 62 -23.53 12.00 14.79
CA PRO A 62 -23.10 13.24 15.44
C PRO A 62 -21.59 13.47 15.32
N LEU A 63 -20.78 12.41 15.41
CA LEU A 63 -19.33 12.50 15.26
C LEU A 63 -18.92 12.88 13.83
N LEU A 64 -19.61 12.33 12.83
CA LEU A 64 -19.41 12.69 11.43
C LEU A 64 -19.67 14.18 11.20
N HIS A 65 -20.77 14.72 11.73
CA HIS A 65 -21.08 16.15 11.64
C HIS A 65 -19.98 17.02 12.27
N LEU A 66 -19.60 16.71 13.50
CA LEU A 66 -18.53 17.44 14.22
C LEU A 66 -17.21 17.43 13.42
N ALA A 67 -16.88 16.30 12.83
CA ALA A 67 -15.67 16.17 12.05
C ALA A 67 -15.71 16.95 10.73
N LEU A 68 -16.84 16.94 10.02
CA LEU A 68 -17.02 17.73 8.80
C LEU A 68 -16.88 19.23 9.08
N GLU A 69 -17.45 19.70 10.19
CA GLU A 69 -17.45 21.10 10.61
C GLU A 69 -16.11 21.59 11.17
N SER A 70 -15.28 20.70 11.73
CA SER A 70 -13.96 21.07 12.28
C SER A 70 -13.04 21.75 11.25
N SER A 71 -12.10 22.62 11.63
CA SER A 71 -11.10 23.13 10.67
C SER A 71 -10.00 22.09 10.42
N SER A 72 -9.52 21.95 9.18
CA SER A 72 -8.32 21.15 8.92
C SER A 72 -7.11 21.75 9.65
N PRO A 73 -6.32 20.95 10.39
CA PRO A 73 -5.11 21.45 11.02
C PRO A 73 -4.09 21.88 9.97
N VAL A 74 -3.29 22.90 10.32
CA VAL A 74 -2.20 23.37 9.46
C VAL A 74 -1.04 22.37 9.55
N LEU A 75 -0.45 22.02 8.41
CA LEU A 75 0.73 21.16 8.36
C LEU A 75 1.97 21.97 8.74
N GLU A 76 2.57 21.66 9.89
CA GLU A 76 3.70 22.41 10.45
C GLU A 76 5.08 21.87 10.01
N ARG A 77 5.15 20.58 9.64
CA ARG A 77 6.40 19.88 9.39
C ARG A 77 6.33 19.00 8.15
N ALA A 78 7.45 18.88 7.44
CA ALA A 78 7.58 18.00 6.27
C ALA A 78 8.42 16.75 6.60
N GLY A 79 7.99 15.60 6.10
CA GLY A 79 8.71 14.34 6.22
C GLY A 79 9.88 14.27 5.24
N LEU A 80 11.04 13.83 5.70
CA LEU A 80 12.24 13.56 4.92
C LEU A 80 12.60 12.09 4.99
N PHE A 81 13.22 11.59 3.93
CA PHE A 81 13.72 10.22 3.85
C PHE A 81 15.22 10.24 3.52
N PRO A 82 16.00 9.27 4.02
CA PRO A 82 17.41 9.14 3.64
C PRO A 82 17.54 8.87 2.14
N THR A 83 18.35 9.67 1.45
CA THR A 83 18.70 9.41 0.06
C THR A 83 19.89 8.45 -0.02
N TYR A 84 20.05 7.78 -1.17
CA TYR A 84 21.19 6.90 -1.41
C TYR A 84 22.53 7.63 -1.20
N ASP A 85 22.68 8.85 -1.72
CA ASP A 85 23.94 9.60 -1.60
C ASP A 85 24.32 9.87 -0.14
N LEU A 86 23.35 10.20 0.71
CA LEU A 86 23.60 10.41 2.14
C LEU A 86 24.02 9.12 2.84
N LEU A 87 23.37 8.00 2.51
CA LEU A 87 23.72 6.70 3.06
C LEU A 87 25.08 6.20 2.55
N LEU A 88 25.41 6.46 1.29
CA LEU A 88 26.71 6.16 0.70
C LEU A 88 27.81 6.96 1.41
N MET A 89 27.64 8.28 1.57
CA MET A 89 28.58 9.10 2.34
C MET A 89 28.76 8.60 3.77
N TYR A 90 27.67 8.23 4.44
CA TYR A 90 27.72 7.67 5.79
C TYR A 90 28.47 6.33 5.82
N SER A 91 28.28 5.47 4.82
CA SER A 91 28.99 4.19 4.70
C SER A 91 30.50 4.36 4.56
N CYS A 92 30.96 5.41 3.86
CA CYS A 92 32.38 5.69 3.70
C CYS A 92 33.08 6.02 5.03
N LEU A 93 32.34 6.58 6.00
CA LEU A 93 32.82 6.84 7.35
C LEU A 93 32.78 5.59 8.25
N HIS A 94 32.07 4.55 7.81
CA HIS A 94 31.84 3.31 8.56
C HIS A 94 32.00 2.07 7.66
N PRO A 95 33.20 1.83 7.11
CA PRO A 95 33.42 0.83 6.05
C PRO A 95 33.17 -0.63 6.50
N THR A 96 33.07 -0.88 7.81
CA THR A 96 32.82 -2.21 8.37
C THR A 96 31.33 -2.51 8.60
N LEU A 97 30.44 -1.54 8.39
CA LEU A 97 29.01 -1.72 8.63
C LEU A 97 28.27 -2.13 7.36
N GLY A 98 27.30 -3.04 7.53
CA GLY A 98 26.30 -3.34 6.51
C GLY A 98 25.25 -2.23 6.34
N PHE A 99 24.38 -2.37 5.35
CA PHE A 99 23.37 -1.39 5.01
C PHE A 99 22.34 -1.19 6.14
N HIS A 100 21.90 -2.26 6.80
CA HIS A 100 20.91 -2.17 7.88
C HIS A 100 21.41 -1.33 9.07
N PRO A 101 22.59 -1.60 9.67
CA PRO A 101 23.11 -0.77 10.75
C PRO A 101 23.50 0.64 10.29
N ILE A 102 23.88 0.85 9.02
CA ILE A 102 24.06 2.19 8.45
C ILE A 102 22.74 2.96 8.49
N LEU A 103 21.66 2.38 7.97
CA LEU A 103 20.35 3.01 7.92
C LEU A 103 19.81 3.29 9.33
N GLU A 104 19.85 2.30 10.22
CA GLU A 104 19.40 2.44 11.60
C GLU A 104 20.13 3.58 12.34
N ARG A 105 21.46 3.61 12.26
CA ARG A 105 22.27 4.65 12.90
C ARG A 105 22.05 6.01 12.26
N PHE A 106 21.88 6.08 10.94
CA PHE A 106 21.57 7.33 10.25
C PHE A 106 20.25 7.90 10.76
N LEU A 107 19.18 7.09 10.82
CA LEU A 107 17.86 7.50 11.28
C LEU A 107 17.89 7.96 12.74
N LYS A 108 18.66 7.28 13.60
CA LYS A 108 18.80 7.62 15.02
C LYS A 108 19.58 8.92 15.27
N ASN A 109 20.58 9.21 14.43
CA ASN A 109 21.50 10.33 14.64
C ASN A 109 21.20 11.56 13.76
N ALA A 110 20.24 11.45 12.83
CA ALA A 110 19.86 12.53 11.94
C ALA A 110 19.38 13.77 12.72
N LYS A 111 20.07 14.89 12.53
CA LYS A 111 19.68 16.20 13.08
C LYS A 111 18.98 17.00 12.00
N LEU A 112 17.74 17.40 12.26
CA LEU A 112 16.90 18.14 11.33
C LEU A 112 16.54 19.51 11.90
N SER A 113 16.23 20.45 11.00
CA SER A 113 15.55 21.69 11.37
C SER A 113 14.17 21.37 11.99
N PRO A 114 13.64 22.20 12.92
CA PRO A 114 12.35 21.97 13.57
C PRO A 114 11.18 21.79 12.60
N THR A 115 11.27 22.36 11.40
CA THR A 115 10.25 22.25 10.34
C THR A 115 10.24 20.91 9.61
N TYR A 116 11.12 19.97 9.98
CA TYR A 116 11.22 18.65 9.33
C TYR A 116 11.22 17.52 10.35
N PHE A 117 10.87 16.32 9.88
CA PHE A 117 11.00 15.06 10.61
C PHE A 117 11.45 13.94 9.67
N ILE A 118 12.02 12.87 10.22
CA ILE A 118 12.28 11.66 9.46
C ILE A 118 10.97 10.88 9.31
N GLY A 119 10.57 10.57 8.07
CA GLY A 119 9.38 9.77 7.79
C GLY A 119 9.48 8.35 8.36
N ASN A 120 8.35 7.65 8.47
CA ASN A 120 8.36 6.26 8.94
C ASN A 120 9.17 5.39 7.96
N CYS A 121 10.28 4.82 8.46
CA CYS A 121 11.19 3.95 7.72
C CYS A 121 11.17 2.51 8.26
N GLU A 122 10.21 2.12 9.09
CA GLU A 122 10.11 0.77 9.68
C GLU A 122 10.06 -0.31 8.60
N ALA A 123 9.24 -0.13 7.57
CA ALA A 123 9.16 -1.09 6.46
C ALA A 123 10.51 -1.28 5.76
N ILE A 124 11.24 -0.18 5.52
CA ILE A 124 12.57 -0.20 4.90
C ILE A 124 13.58 -0.92 5.80
N LEU A 125 13.53 -0.66 7.12
CA LEU A 125 14.39 -1.33 8.11
C LEU A 125 14.13 -2.84 8.18
N THR A 126 12.85 -3.25 8.13
CA THR A 126 12.45 -4.67 8.11
C THR A 126 12.99 -5.38 6.88
N VAL A 127 12.89 -4.74 5.70
CA VAL A 127 13.49 -5.30 4.47
C VAL A 127 15.01 -5.33 4.58
N ALA A 128 15.63 -4.25 5.08
CA ALA A 128 17.08 -4.18 5.25
C ALA A 128 17.62 -5.30 6.14
N ALA A 129 16.90 -5.69 7.19
CA ALA A 129 17.32 -6.79 8.07
C ALA A 129 17.47 -8.13 7.34
N VAL A 130 16.70 -8.35 6.25
CA VAL A 130 16.79 -9.58 5.44
C VAL A 130 17.81 -9.42 4.30
N ILE A 131 17.81 -8.27 3.63
CA ILE A 131 18.63 -8.02 2.44
C ILE A 131 20.11 -7.82 2.79
N ASP A 132 20.42 -7.33 3.99
CA ASP A 132 21.81 -7.02 4.37
C ASP A 132 22.68 -8.28 4.53
N GLU A 133 22.07 -9.44 4.80
CA GLU A 133 22.73 -10.76 4.86
C GLU A 133 23.23 -11.24 3.48
N LEU A 134 22.71 -10.67 2.39
CA LEU A 134 23.09 -11.05 1.04
C LEU A 134 24.38 -10.34 0.58
N PRO A 135 25.22 -10.99 -0.24
CA PRO A 135 26.47 -10.41 -0.77
C PRO A 135 26.19 -9.44 -1.92
N LEU A 136 25.42 -8.39 -1.62
CA LEU A 136 25.02 -7.34 -2.54
C LEU A 136 25.79 -6.04 -2.26
N GLY A 137 26.03 -5.25 -3.30
CA GLY A 137 26.57 -3.91 -3.14
C GLY A 137 25.57 -2.97 -2.45
N LEU A 138 26.07 -1.84 -1.95
CA LEU A 138 25.26 -0.90 -1.16
C LEU A 138 24.09 -0.33 -1.97
N HIS A 139 24.30 -0.07 -3.26
CA HIS A 139 23.27 0.48 -4.15
C HIS A 139 22.15 -0.53 -4.38
N GLU A 140 22.50 -1.79 -4.62
CA GLU A 140 21.53 -2.87 -4.83
C GLU A 140 20.74 -3.12 -3.55
N LYS A 141 21.41 -3.17 -2.40
CA LYS A 141 20.74 -3.25 -1.09
C LYS A 141 19.75 -2.11 -0.90
N TYR A 142 20.15 -0.88 -1.17
CA TYR A 142 19.27 0.29 -1.10
C TYR A 142 18.04 0.11 -1.99
N LEU A 143 18.21 -0.27 -3.26
CA LEU A 143 17.09 -0.46 -4.21
C LEU A 143 16.09 -1.52 -3.75
N PHE A 144 16.57 -2.65 -3.23
CA PHE A 144 15.68 -3.68 -2.66
C PHE A 144 14.96 -3.16 -1.41
N CYS A 145 15.62 -2.39 -0.55
CA CYS A 145 15.02 -1.87 0.68
C CYS A 145 13.95 -0.81 0.43
N ILE A 146 14.09 0.02 -0.61
CA ILE A 146 13.05 1.01 -0.99
C ILE A 146 11.98 0.43 -1.91
N SER A 147 12.05 -0.86 -2.26
CA SER A 147 11.05 -1.50 -3.09
C SER A 147 9.71 -1.62 -2.34
N PRO A 148 8.56 -1.53 -3.03
CA PRO A 148 7.25 -1.51 -2.38
C PRO A 148 6.86 -2.92 -1.95
N VAL A 149 7.37 -3.35 -0.79
CA VAL A 149 7.14 -4.68 -0.23
C VAL A 149 6.54 -4.57 1.16
N ASP A 150 5.47 -5.32 1.37
CA ASP A 150 4.92 -5.62 2.67
C ASP A 150 5.48 -6.96 3.16
N MET A 151 6.27 -6.91 4.24
CA MET A 151 6.92 -8.09 4.81
C MET A 151 5.96 -8.94 5.67
N GLU A 152 4.74 -8.46 5.96
CA GLU A 152 3.69 -9.25 6.62
C GLU A 152 3.02 -10.22 5.64
N ASP A 153 3.04 -9.91 4.34
CA ASP A 153 2.57 -10.80 3.28
C ASP A 153 3.65 -11.84 2.96
N GLY A 154 3.49 -13.05 3.52
CA GLY A 154 4.48 -14.13 3.39
C GLY A 154 4.83 -14.51 1.95
N ILE A 155 3.88 -14.43 1.00
CA ILE A 155 4.15 -14.73 -0.42
C ILE A 155 5.02 -13.61 -1.02
N LEU A 156 4.72 -12.36 -0.69
CA LEU A 156 5.48 -11.21 -1.18
C LEU A 156 6.89 -11.15 -0.58
N ALA A 157 7.02 -11.37 0.73
CA ALA A 157 8.29 -11.44 1.45
C ALA A 157 9.19 -12.57 0.89
N GLN A 158 8.60 -13.73 0.60
CA GLN A 158 9.31 -14.84 -0.07
C GLN A 158 9.74 -14.44 -1.49
N GLY A 159 8.87 -13.80 -2.27
CA GLY A 159 9.17 -13.33 -3.61
C GLY A 159 10.35 -12.35 -3.64
N LEU A 160 10.35 -11.36 -2.73
CA LEU A 160 11.46 -10.41 -2.55
C LEU A 160 12.77 -11.15 -2.23
N THR A 161 12.75 -12.06 -1.24
CA THR A 161 13.93 -12.81 -0.82
C THR A 161 14.49 -13.66 -1.96
N GLN A 162 13.63 -14.29 -2.76
CA GLN A 162 14.03 -15.07 -3.94
C GLN A 162 14.62 -14.18 -5.04
N PHE A 163 14.03 -13.02 -5.32
CA PHE A 163 14.58 -12.07 -6.29
C PHE A 163 15.97 -11.59 -5.87
N ALA A 164 16.12 -11.17 -4.62
CA ALA A 164 17.39 -10.68 -4.09
C ALA A 164 18.46 -11.78 -4.05
N THR A 165 18.11 -13.00 -3.64
CA THR A 165 19.04 -14.14 -3.60
C THR A 165 19.49 -14.56 -5.00
N ASN A 166 18.57 -14.64 -5.97
CA ASN A 166 18.91 -15.00 -7.34
C ASN A 166 19.78 -13.93 -8.00
N TYR A 167 19.47 -12.66 -7.73
CA TYR A 167 20.28 -11.54 -8.18
C TYR A 167 21.69 -11.59 -7.57
N ALA A 168 21.82 -11.82 -6.26
CA ALA A 168 23.12 -11.93 -5.59
C ALA A 168 24.00 -13.05 -6.16
N ASN A 169 23.38 -14.19 -6.52
CA ASN A 169 24.11 -15.37 -6.99
C ASN A 169 24.46 -15.33 -8.48
N LYS A 170 23.58 -14.78 -9.32
CA LYS A 170 23.68 -14.90 -10.79
C LYS A 170 23.74 -13.55 -11.51
N GLY A 171 23.46 -12.45 -10.83
CA GLY A 171 23.23 -11.14 -11.46
C GLY A 171 22.00 -11.08 -12.37
N LEU A 172 21.20 -12.15 -12.42
CA LEU A 172 20.08 -12.30 -13.36
C LEU A 172 18.92 -13.03 -12.69
N VAL A 173 17.73 -12.43 -12.80
CA VAL A 173 16.48 -12.92 -12.22
C VAL A 173 15.46 -13.11 -13.34
N ARG A 174 15.33 -14.36 -13.81
CA ARG A 174 14.28 -14.70 -14.78
C ARG A 174 12.99 -15.06 -14.06
N LEU A 175 11.89 -14.43 -14.45
CA LEU A 175 10.59 -14.65 -13.84
C LEU A 175 10.17 -16.13 -13.93
N ARG A 176 10.48 -16.79 -15.04
CA ARG A 176 10.14 -18.21 -15.26
C ARG A 176 10.77 -19.19 -14.28
N GLN A 177 11.85 -18.81 -13.60
CA GLN A 177 12.50 -19.67 -12.59
C GLN A 177 11.77 -19.65 -11.25
N ILE A 178 10.91 -18.66 -11.05
CA ILE A 178 10.25 -18.36 -9.76
C ILE A 178 8.74 -18.51 -9.91
N PHE A 179 8.23 -18.17 -11.07
CA PHE A 179 6.82 -18.20 -11.41
C PHE A 179 6.62 -18.99 -12.71
N THR A 180 5.82 -20.05 -12.65
CA THR A 180 5.47 -20.85 -13.82
C THR A 180 4.25 -20.23 -14.52
N PRO A 181 4.39 -19.69 -15.74
CA PRO A 181 3.26 -19.13 -16.48
C PRO A 181 2.15 -20.17 -16.71
N GLY A 182 0.89 -19.74 -16.70
CA GLY A 182 -0.27 -20.63 -16.89
C GLY A 182 -0.72 -21.39 -15.64
N THR A 183 -0.10 -21.14 -14.49
CA THR A 183 -0.57 -21.68 -13.20
C THR A 183 -1.72 -20.88 -12.58
N LEU A 184 -1.95 -19.64 -13.06
CA LEU A 184 -3.01 -18.77 -12.58
C LEU A 184 -4.37 -19.33 -12.97
N LYS A 185 -5.22 -19.49 -11.96
CA LYS A 185 -6.61 -19.93 -12.11
C LYS A 185 -7.52 -18.92 -11.44
N VAL A 186 -8.75 -18.84 -11.93
CA VAL A 186 -9.78 -18.05 -11.26
C VAL A 186 -9.96 -18.59 -9.84
N PRO A 187 -9.80 -17.74 -8.81
CA PRO A 187 -9.92 -18.18 -7.42
C PRO A 187 -11.38 -18.55 -7.13
N LYS A 188 -11.56 -19.60 -6.32
CA LYS A 188 -12.90 -20.10 -5.92
C LYS A 188 -13.24 -19.81 -4.46
N THR A 189 -12.27 -19.32 -3.69
CA THR A 189 -12.40 -19.07 -2.25
C THR A 189 -11.71 -17.75 -1.90
N GLN A 190 -12.11 -17.13 -0.79
CA GLN A 190 -11.48 -15.90 -0.31
C GLN A 190 -9.98 -16.06 -0.05
N GLY A 191 -9.56 -17.23 0.47
CA GLY A 191 -8.14 -17.54 0.67
C GLY A 191 -7.37 -17.60 -0.66
N ALA A 192 -7.93 -18.23 -1.69
CA ALA A 192 -7.32 -18.27 -3.01
C ALA A 192 -7.24 -16.88 -3.66
N LEU A 193 -8.24 -16.02 -3.42
CA LEU A 193 -8.23 -14.63 -3.87
C LEU A 193 -7.10 -13.84 -3.22
N LYS A 194 -6.95 -13.95 -1.89
CA LYS A 194 -5.85 -13.32 -1.15
C LYS A 194 -4.48 -13.75 -1.69
N SER A 195 -4.29 -15.05 -1.93
CA SER A 195 -3.05 -15.54 -2.54
C SER A 195 -2.82 -14.98 -3.95
N LEU A 196 -3.87 -14.84 -4.76
CA LEU A 196 -3.76 -14.23 -6.09
C LEU A 196 -3.41 -12.75 -6.02
N GLU A 197 -3.94 -12.00 -5.05
CA GLU A 197 -3.57 -10.61 -4.76
C GLU A 197 -2.09 -10.50 -4.36
N SER A 198 -1.59 -11.40 -3.52
CA SER A 198 -0.17 -11.45 -3.16
C SER A 198 0.72 -11.76 -4.38
N ILE A 199 0.32 -12.71 -5.24
CA ILE A 199 1.04 -12.99 -6.50
C ILE A 199 1.05 -11.76 -7.42
N HIS A 200 -0.07 -11.05 -7.53
CA HIS A 200 -0.13 -9.79 -8.29
C HIS A 200 0.90 -8.78 -7.76
N LYS A 201 1.01 -8.61 -6.42
CA LYS A 201 2.02 -7.74 -5.81
C LYS A 201 3.46 -8.20 -6.11
N VAL A 202 3.72 -9.51 -6.13
CA VAL A 202 5.05 -10.05 -6.52
C VAL A 202 5.40 -9.70 -7.97
N LEU A 203 4.43 -9.78 -8.89
CA LEU A 203 4.63 -9.38 -10.28
C LEU A 203 4.89 -7.87 -10.40
N ASP A 204 4.19 -7.06 -9.60
CA ASP A 204 4.44 -5.63 -9.51
C ASP A 204 5.85 -5.30 -8.98
N LEU A 205 6.29 -6.02 -7.95
CA LEU A 205 7.66 -5.92 -7.44
C LEU A 205 8.69 -6.23 -8.54
N TYR A 206 8.47 -7.29 -9.31
CA TYR A 206 9.36 -7.66 -10.42
C TYR A 206 9.46 -6.53 -11.46
N ILE A 207 8.33 -5.96 -11.87
CA ILE A 207 8.27 -4.83 -12.83
C ILE A 207 8.96 -3.60 -12.23
N TRP A 208 8.74 -3.32 -10.94
CA TRP A 208 9.37 -2.19 -10.27
C TRP A 208 10.90 -2.30 -10.27
N LEU A 209 11.42 -3.52 -10.04
CA LEU A 209 12.85 -3.82 -10.09
C LEU A 209 13.38 -3.77 -11.53
N SER A 210 12.61 -4.20 -12.53
CA SER A 210 13.04 -4.13 -13.95
C SER A 210 13.24 -2.71 -14.46
N PHE A 211 12.46 -1.74 -13.98
CA PHE A 211 12.69 -0.33 -14.32
C PHE A 211 14.00 0.24 -13.77
N ARG A 212 14.61 -0.40 -12.77
CA ARG A 212 15.82 0.07 -12.08
C ARG A 212 17.06 -0.76 -12.38
N MET A 213 16.87 -2.05 -12.64
CA MET A 213 17.90 -3.04 -12.90
C MET A 213 17.55 -3.85 -14.16
N GLY A 214 17.30 -3.15 -15.28
CA GLY A 214 16.75 -3.73 -16.51
C GLY A 214 17.52 -4.94 -17.05
N ASP A 215 18.86 -4.87 -17.06
CA ASP A 215 19.70 -5.97 -17.55
C ASP A 215 19.58 -7.24 -16.70
N ALA A 216 19.27 -7.08 -15.41
CA ALA A 216 19.16 -8.18 -14.47
C ALA A 216 17.73 -8.74 -14.36
N PHE A 217 16.71 -7.97 -14.74
CA PHE A 217 15.29 -8.33 -14.69
C PHE A 217 14.66 -8.23 -16.09
N PRO A 218 15.05 -9.11 -17.03
CA PRO A 218 14.70 -8.97 -18.45
C PRO A 218 13.23 -9.30 -18.78
N ASP A 219 12.51 -10.02 -17.91
CA ASP A 219 11.19 -10.57 -18.22
C ASP A 219 10.04 -9.59 -17.92
N GLN A 220 10.24 -8.29 -18.14
CA GLN A 220 9.26 -7.24 -17.81
C GLN A 220 7.93 -7.42 -18.55
N GLU A 221 7.96 -7.69 -19.85
CA GLU A 221 6.75 -7.90 -20.66
C GLU A 221 5.97 -9.13 -20.17
N LEU A 222 6.69 -10.20 -19.84
CA LEU A 222 6.08 -11.40 -19.29
C LEU A 222 5.41 -11.11 -17.94
N ALA A 223 6.09 -10.40 -17.03
CA ALA A 223 5.54 -10.00 -15.75
C ALA A 223 4.25 -9.17 -15.93
N SER A 224 4.26 -8.19 -16.84
CA SER A 224 3.09 -7.36 -17.15
C SER A 224 1.91 -8.17 -17.70
N SER A 225 2.18 -9.13 -18.59
CA SER A 225 1.14 -10.01 -19.13
C SER A 225 0.50 -10.87 -18.03
N GLN A 226 1.31 -11.46 -17.14
CA GLN A 226 0.81 -12.28 -16.03
C GLN A 226 0.04 -11.41 -15.01
N LYS A 227 0.51 -10.19 -14.74
CA LYS A 227 -0.17 -9.24 -13.86
C LYS A 227 -1.58 -8.91 -14.38
N THR A 228 -1.68 -8.70 -15.69
CA THR A 228 -2.97 -8.44 -16.36
C THR A 228 -3.93 -9.63 -16.24
N ILE A 229 -3.42 -10.86 -16.36
CA ILE A 229 -4.20 -12.08 -16.13
C ILE A 229 -4.68 -12.17 -14.67
N CYS A 230 -3.81 -11.91 -13.69
CA CYS A 230 -4.21 -11.86 -12.27
C CYS A 230 -5.36 -10.87 -12.05
N ASN A 231 -5.25 -9.66 -12.60
CA ASN A 231 -6.30 -8.64 -12.49
C ASN A 231 -7.62 -9.11 -13.10
N MET A 232 -7.58 -9.73 -14.27
CA MET A 232 -8.78 -10.29 -14.87
C MET A 232 -9.40 -11.37 -13.97
N CYS A 233 -8.62 -12.33 -13.48
CA CYS A 233 -9.11 -13.38 -12.57
C CYS A 233 -9.74 -12.84 -11.28
N GLN A 234 -9.16 -11.79 -10.69
CA GLN A 234 -9.72 -11.11 -9.52
C GLN A 234 -11.08 -10.48 -9.86
N VAL A 235 -11.15 -9.69 -10.95
CA VAL A 235 -12.40 -9.04 -11.37
C VAL A 235 -13.50 -10.04 -11.67
N TYR A 236 -13.17 -11.17 -12.32
CA TYR A 236 -14.14 -12.25 -12.56
C TYR A 236 -14.70 -12.79 -11.25
N MET A 237 -13.85 -13.13 -10.27
CA MET A 237 -14.32 -13.65 -8.99
C MET A 237 -15.12 -12.62 -8.20
N TYR A 238 -14.68 -11.35 -8.14
CA TYR A 238 -15.42 -10.29 -7.46
C TYR A 238 -16.84 -10.11 -8.04
N ARG A 239 -17.01 -10.28 -9.36
CA ARG A 239 -18.34 -10.27 -9.99
C ARG A 239 -19.19 -11.48 -9.62
N GLU A 240 -18.59 -12.67 -9.52
CA GLU A 240 -19.33 -13.86 -9.11
C GLU A 240 -19.68 -13.89 -7.61
N LEU A 241 -18.85 -13.25 -6.77
CA LEU A 241 -19.10 -13.07 -5.33
C LEU A 241 -20.20 -12.03 -5.01
N GLN A 242 -20.72 -11.30 -6.00
CA GLN A 242 -21.85 -10.39 -5.82
C GLN A 242 -23.18 -10.98 -6.36
N PRO A 243 -23.72 -12.09 -5.81
CA PRO A 243 -25.15 -12.34 -5.96
C PRO A 243 -25.90 -11.45 -4.96
N SER A 244 -26.46 -10.35 -5.46
CA SER A 244 -27.53 -9.55 -4.84
C SER A 244 -27.29 -9.03 -3.41
N VAL A 245 -26.63 -7.87 -3.28
CA VAL A 245 -26.87 -6.98 -2.14
C VAL A 245 -28.20 -6.25 -2.41
N GLN A 246 -29.32 -6.81 -1.96
CA GLN A 246 -30.56 -6.04 -1.84
C GLN A 246 -30.37 -5.02 -0.72
N ILE A 247 -29.97 -3.79 -1.09
CA ILE A 247 -30.05 -2.64 -0.19
C ILE A 247 -31.54 -2.41 0.05
N GLY A 248 -32.05 -2.90 1.19
CA GLY A 248 -33.38 -2.61 1.67
C GLY A 248 -33.53 -1.10 1.83
N CYS A 249 -34.23 -0.46 0.91
CA CYS A 249 -34.61 0.93 1.02
C CYS A 249 -35.66 1.05 2.14
N TYR A 250 -35.22 1.33 3.37
CA TYR A 250 -36.14 1.78 4.41
C TYR A 250 -36.57 3.20 4.08
N SER A 251 -37.76 3.34 3.48
CA SER A 251 -38.48 4.60 3.38
C SER A 251 -39.12 4.92 4.74
N GLY A 252 -38.32 5.45 5.68
CA GLY A 252 -38.85 6.06 6.89
C GLY A 252 -39.17 7.52 6.63
N THR A 253 -40.45 7.85 6.51
CA THR A 253 -40.94 9.23 6.54
C THR A 253 -40.70 9.81 7.94
N ILE A 254 -39.92 10.89 8.02
CA ILE A 254 -39.76 11.70 9.23
C ILE A 254 -41.06 12.50 9.43
N PRO A 255 -41.77 12.38 10.57
CA PRO A 255 -42.92 13.24 10.85
C PRO A 255 -42.44 14.66 11.20
N ALA A 256 -43.25 15.64 10.80
CA ALA A 256 -43.02 17.08 10.86
C ALA A 256 -42.77 17.63 12.27
#